data_AF-A0A947LAF0-F1
#
_entry.id   AF-A0A947LAF0-F1
#
_cell.length_a   1.000
_cell.length_b   1.000
_cell.length_c   1.000
_cell.angle_alpha   90.00
_cell.angle_beta   90.00
_cell.angle_gamma   90.00
#
_symmetry.space_group_name_H-M   'P 1'
#
loop_
_entity.id
_entity.type
_entity.pdbx_description
1 polymer ?
#
loop_
_entity_poly.entity_id
_entity_poly.type
_entity_poly.pdbx_seq_one_letter_code
_entity_poly.pdbx_strand_id
1 'polypeptide(L)'
;MDSNYNFAFLDENTKKMIRRALLKAVAIPGYQVPFGSREMPFAYGWGTGGVQVTASIIGRSDVLKVIDQGADDTTNAVNIRRFFARTTGVPTTEKTTEATLIQTRHRIPETALTEAQIIVYQVPMPEPLFRLEPRRSETITMHALAEYGLMNVRLYEDIAQLGAISRTYDYPVLVNERYLTSPSPIPKFDNPKMHMNPALQLFGAGREKRIYAIPPYTPVRSLDFEDHPFEVQRWPHACALCGAADSFLDEMIVDDEGSRLFVCSDSDYCGERLAAGHSGTQQAVEVRNALSASATSTASATPSETHDKVCA
;
A
#
# COMPACT_ATOMS: atom_id res chain seq x y z
N MET A 1 -1.90 0.77 -31.57
CA MET A 1 -2.70 -0.29 -30.91
C MET A 1 -2.47 -1.57 -31.68
N ASP A 2 -2.10 -2.66 -30.99
CA ASP A 2 -1.97 -3.98 -31.61
C ASP A 2 -3.36 -4.47 -32.07
N SER A 3 -3.55 -4.71 -33.38
CA SER A 3 -4.87 -5.02 -33.96
C SER A 3 -5.40 -6.40 -33.58
N ASN A 4 -4.59 -7.21 -32.90
CA ASN A 4 -4.92 -8.60 -32.56
C ASN A 4 -5.71 -8.75 -31.24
N TYR A 5 -5.87 -7.68 -30.45
CA TYR A 5 -6.59 -7.71 -29.18
C TYR A 5 -7.71 -6.68 -29.14
N ASN A 6 -8.76 -6.96 -28.36
CA ASN A 6 -9.76 -5.95 -28.05
C ASN A 6 -9.09 -4.77 -27.29
N PHE A 7 -9.70 -3.58 -27.34
CA PHE A 7 -9.22 -2.43 -26.59
C PHE A 7 -9.06 -2.80 -25.11
N ALA A 8 -7.90 -2.52 -24.50
CA ALA A 8 -7.59 -2.91 -23.13
C ALA A 8 -7.67 -4.42 -22.86
N PHE A 9 -7.39 -5.26 -23.87
CA PHE A 9 -7.27 -6.72 -23.83
C PHE A 9 -8.57 -7.51 -23.58
N LEU A 10 -9.35 -7.14 -22.55
CA LEU A 10 -10.56 -7.86 -22.15
C LEU A 10 -11.67 -7.77 -23.22
N ASP A 11 -12.44 -8.85 -23.37
CA ASP A 11 -13.67 -8.83 -24.17
C ASP A 11 -14.77 -7.95 -23.51
N GLU A 12 -15.74 -7.50 -24.30
CA GLU A 12 -16.80 -6.59 -23.83
C GLU A 12 -17.73 -7.23 -22.80
N ASN A 13 -17.95 -8.55 -22.82
CA ASN A 13 -18.79 -9.23 -21.84
C ASN A 13 -18.14 -9.24 -20.46
N THR A 14 -16.83 -9.49 -20.42
CA THR A 14 -16.01 -9.45 -19.21
C THR A 14 -15.99 -8.02 -18.64
N LYS A 15 -15.75 -7.00 -19.47
CA LYS A 15 -15.84 -5.59 -19.04
C LYS A 15 -17.22 -5.23 -18.52
N LYS A 16 -18.30 -5.62 -19.23
CA LYS A 16 -19.68 -5.36 -18.80
C LYS A 16 -19.97 -5.98 -17.44
N MET A 17 -19.45 -7.17 -17.16
CA MET A 17 -19.60 -7.83 -15.86
C MET A 17 -18.84 -7.08 -14.76
N ILE A 18 -17.57 -6.72 -15.00
CA ILE A 18 -16.76 -5.95 -14.05
C ILE A 18 -17.40 -4.59 -13.75
N ARG A 19 -17.87 -3.87 -14.78
CA ARG A 19 -18.57 -2.59 -14.62
C ARG A 19 -19.82 -2.71 -13.74
N ARG A 20 -20.62 -3.79 -13.87
CA ARG A 20 -21.76 -4.03 -12.96
C ARG A 20 -21.31 -4.26 -11.52
N ALA A 21 -20.24 -5.02 -11.31
CA ALA A 21 -19.68 -5.25 -9.98
C ALA A 21 -19.14 -3.95 -9.36
N LEU A 22 -18.47 -3.11 -10.15
CA LEU A 22 -17.98 -1.79 -9.72
C LEU A 22 -19.13 -0.87 -9.31
N LEU A 23 -20.22 -0.80 -10.08
CA LEU A 23 -21.39 0.00 -9.72
C LEU A 23 -22.02 -0.48 -8.39
N LYS A 24 -22.02 -1.79 -8.13
CA LYS A 24 -22.46 -2.33 -6.84
C LYS A 24 -21.49 -1.99 -5.71
N ALA A 25 -20.19 -2.04 -5.97
CA ALA A 25 -19.15 -1.69 -5.00
C ALA A 25 -19.22 -0.21 -4.61
N VAL A 26 -19.46 0.68 -5.57
CA VAL A 26 -19.66 2.12 -5.31
C VAL A 26 -20.92 2.36 -4.49
N ALA A 27 -22.01 1.67 -4.80
CA ALA A 27 -23.27 1.80 -4.06
C ALA A 27 -23.25 1.17 -2.66
N ILE A 28 -22.25 0.32 -2.35
CA ILE A 28 -22.11 -0.35 -1.06
C ILE A 28 -20.65 -0.18 -0.59
N PRO A 29 -20.26 1.03 -0.12
CA PRO A 29 -18.87 1.37 0.17
C PRO A 29 -18.22 0.38 1.14
N GLY A 30 -17.05 -0.13 0.79
CA GLY A 30 -16.29 -1.10 1.59
C GLY A 30 -16.77 -2.56 1.51
N TYR A 31 -17.89 -2.86 0.86
CA TYR A 31 -18.35 -4.24 0.65
C TYR A 31 -17.58 -4.95 -0.46
N GLN A 32 -17.14 -6.17 -0.17
CA GLN A 32 -16.40 -7.03 -1.10
C GLN A 32 -17.36 -7.73 -2.09
N VAL A 33 -17.62 -7.10 -3.23
CA VAL A 33 -18.48 -7.64 -4.30
C VAL A 33 -17.78 -8.79 -5.03
N PRO A 34 -18.40 -9.99 -5.14
CA PRO A 34 -17.84 -11.07 -5.94
C PRO A 34 -17.92 -10.76 -7.44
N PHE A 35 -16.87 -11.11 -8.19
CA PHE A 35 -16.87 -10.97 -9.65
C PHE A 35 -16.19 -12.17 -10.33
N GLY A 36 -16.55 -12.43 -11.58
CA GLY A 36 -15.98 -13.53 -12.36
C GLY A 36 -14.60 -13.19 -12.94
N SER A 37 -13.56 -13.11 -12.09
CA SER A 37 -12.18 -12.84 -12.53
C SER A 37 -11.75 -13.79 -13.64
N ARG A 38 -11.02 -13.26 -14.62
CA ARG A 38 -10.39 -14.01 -15.71
C ARG A 38 -8.89 -14.14 -15.48
N GLU A 39 -8.31 -15.12 -16.15
CA GLU A 39 -6.87 -15.23 -16.30
C GLU A 39 -6.35 -14.04 -17.12
N MET A 40 -5.21 -13.52 -16.72
CA MET A 40 -4.56 -12.37 -17.34
C MET A 40 -3.14 -12.79 -17.74
N PRO A 41 -2.45 -12.08 -18.67
CA PRO A 41 -1.07 -12.36 -19.04
C PRO A 41 -0.06 -11.90 -17.96
N PHE A 42 -0.41 -12.12 -16.70
CA PHE A 42 0.35 -11.85 -15.49
C PHE A 42 0.11 -13.02 -14.54
N ALA A 43 1.14 -13.46 -13.82
CA ALA A 43 0.96 -14.50 -12.81
C ALA A 43 -0.02 -14.02 -11.71
N TYR A 44 -0.81 -14.94 -11.16
CA TYR A 44 -1.67 -14.62 -10.02
C TYR A 44 -0.83 -14.04 -8.86
N GLY A 45 -1.34 -13.00 -8.21
CA GLY A 45 -0.61 -12.25 -7.17
C GLY A 45 0.13 -11.01 -7.69
N TRP A 46 0.32 -10.88 -9.00
CA TRP A 46 0.96 -9.71 -9.64
C TRP A 46 -0.06 -8.65 -10.08
N GLY A 47 -1.07 -8.38 -9.25
CA GLY A 47 -2.00 -7.28 -9.51
C GLY A 47 -3.13 -7.55 -10.51
N THR A 48 -3.42 -8.81 -10.86
CA THR A 48 -4.42 -9.16 -11.89
C THR A 48 -5.82 -8.57 -11.66
N GLY A 49 -6.22 -8.34 -10.41
CA GLY A 49 -7.48 -7.67 -10.08
C GLY A 49 -7.48 -6.19 -10.47
N GLY A 50 -6.43 -5.45 -10.10
CA GLY A 50 -6.25 -4.06 -10.49
C GLY A 50 -6.20 -3.90 -12.01
N VAL A 51 -5.45 -4.77 -12.71
CA VAL A 51 -5.39 -4.74 -14.19
C VAL A 51 -6.77 -4.96 -14.82
N GLN A 52 -7.59 -5.88 -14.30
CA GLN A 52 -8.95 -6.10 -14.82
C GLN A 52 -9.89 -4.91 -14.58
N VAL A 53 -9.77 -4.27 -13.42
CA VAL A 53 -10.53 -3.04 -13.10
C VAL A 53 -10.12 -1.92 -14.05
N THR A 54 -8.82 -1.62 -14.16
CA THR A 54 -8.27 -0.61 -15.08
C THR A 54 -8.71 -0.88 -16.52
N ALA A 55 -8.57 -2.10 -17.01
CA ALA A 55 -8.99 -2.50 -18.36
C ALA A 55 -10.49 -2.32 -18.63
N SER A 56 -11.31 -2.33 -17.59
CA SER A 56 -12.76 -2.18 -17.69
C SER A 56 -13.22 -0.72 -17.64
N ILE A 57 -12.43 0.19 -17.09
CA ILE A 57 -12.81 1.60 -16.92
C ILE A 57 -12.03 2.56 -17.80
N ILE A 58 -10.81 2.19 -18.24
CA ILE A 58 -9.97 3.04 -19.07
C ILE A 58 -10.66 3.35 -20.41
N GLY A 59 -10.64 4.61 -20.80
CA GLY A 59 -11.12 5.17 -22.06
C GLY A 59 -9.98 5.69 -22.93
N ARG A 60 -10.29 6.08 -24.16
CA ARG A 60 -9.28 6.54 -25.14
C ARG A 60 -8.68 7.91 -24.82
N SER A 61 -9.37 8.69 -23.99
CA SER A 61 -8.95 10.04 -23.55
C SER A 61 -8.24 10.03 -22.20
N ASP A 62 -8.10 8.87 -21.55
CA ASP A 62 -7.44 8.78 -20.25
C ASP A 62 -5.93 8.96 -20.37
N VAL A 63 -5.33 9.49 -19.31
CA VAL A 63 -3.88 9.51 -19.08
C VAL A 63 -3.59 8.58 -17.92
N LEU A 64 -2.86 7.49 -18.20
CA LEU A 64 -2.61 6.43 -17.22
C LEU A 64 -1.28 6.64 -16.48
N LYS A 65 -1.32 6.68 -15.15
CA LYS A 65 -0.15 6.52 -14.27
C LYS A 65 -0.20 5.14 -13.63
N VAL A 66 0.95 4.48 -13.51
CA VAL A 66 1.06 3.17 -12.85
C VAL A 66 2.25 3.18 -11.92
N ILE A 67 2.02 2.87 -10.64
CA ILE A 67 3.04 2.83 -9.60
C ILE A 67 3.00 1.50 -8.83
N ASP A 68 4.16 1.05 -8.38
CA ASP A 68 4.33 -0.05 -7.42
C ASP A 68 5.40 0.39 -6.41
N GLN A 69 5.13 0.22 -5.12
CA GLN A 69 5.93 0.80 -4.02
C GLN A 69 6.12 2.33 -4.13
N GLY A 70 5.17 3.03 -4.77
CA GLY A 70 5.24 4.50 -4.94
C GLY A 70 6.03 4.97 -6.16
N ALA A 71 6.75 4.08 -6.83
CA ALA A 71 7.58 4.43 -7.99
C ALA A 71 7.05 3.87 -9.32
N ASP A 72 7.23 4.65 -10.38
CA ASP A 72 6.77 4.36 -11.74
C ASP A 72 7.72 3.42 -12.50
N ASP A 73 8.98 3.30 -12.09
CA ASP A 73 10.05 2.57 -12.78
C ASP A 73 10.28 1.14 -12.24
N THR A 74 9.53 0.76 -11.21
CA THR A 74 9.52 -0.62 -10.71
C THR A 74 9.09 -1.61 -11.80
N THR A 75 9.67 -2.81 -11.77
CA THR A 75 9.47 -3.83 -12.81
C THR A 75 7.99 -4.14 -13.09
N ASN A 76 7.18 -4.26 -12.05
CA ASN A 76 5.75 -4.53 -12.18
C ASN A 76 4.98 -3.32 -12.74
N ALA A 77 5.27 -2.09 -12.28
CA ALA A 77 4.64 -0.87 -12.80
C ALA A 77 4.94 -0.65 -14.28
N VAL A 78 6.21 -0.80 -14.68
CA VAL A 78 6.65 -0.71 -16.08
C VAL A 78 5.94 -1.75 -16.94
N ASN A 79 5.84 -3.00 -16.49
CA ASN A 79 5.19 -4.06 -17.24
C ASN A 79 3.68 -3.80 -17.44
N ILE A 80 2.98 -3.38 -16.40
CA ILE A 80 1.55 -3.04 -16.48
C ILE A 80 1.33 -1.80 -17.36
N ARG A 81 2.15 -0.76 -17.21
CA ARG A 81 2.07 0.45 -18.04
C ARG A 81 2.29 0.14 -19.52
N ARG A 82 3.33 -0.65 -19.86
CA ARG A 82 3.61 -1.12 -21.23
C ARG A 82 2.48 -1.98 -21.79
N PHE A 83 1.89 -2.85 -20.96
CA PHE A 83 0.74 -3.66 -21.36
C PHE A 83 -0.45 -2.78 -21.78
N PHE A 84 -0.80 -1.77 -20.99
CA PHE A 84 -1.88 -0.85 -21.37
C PHE A 84 -1.50 0.01 -22.56
N ALA A 85 -0.30 0.60 -22.61
CA ALA A 85 0.17 1.36 -23.77
C ALA A 85 0.06 0.55 -25.08
N ARG A 86 0.39 -0.74 -25.06
CA ARG A 86 0.25 -1.64 -26.22
C ARG A 86 -1.21 -1.92 -26.60
N THR A 87 -2.07 -2.18 -25.62
CA THR A 87 -3.45 -2.67 -25.82
C THR A 87 -4.50 -1.57 -25.93
N THR A 88 -4.19 -0.34 -25.54
CA THR A 88 -5.10 0.82 -25.59
C THR A 88 -4.53 1.96 -26.45
N GLY A 89 -3.21 2.16 -26.45
CA GLY A 89 -2.57 3.32 -27.07
C GLY A 89 -2.82 4.64 -26.33
N VAL A 90 -3.30 4.60 -25.08
CA VAL A 90 -3.52 5.80 -24.26
C VAL A 90 -2.19 6.45 -23.85
N PRO A 91 -2.15 7.78 -23.71
CA PRO A 91 -1.01 8.45 -23.11
C PRO A 91 -0.77 7.94 -21.68
N THR A 92 0.50 7.89 -21.30
CA THR A 92 0.91 7.55 -19.94
C THR A 92 1.72 8.68 -19.35
N THR A 93 1.61 8.90 -18.05
CA THR A 93 2.40 9.92 -17.33
C THR A 93 3.00 9.33 -16.07
N GLU A 94 4.07 9.95 -15.60
CA GLU A 94 4.66 9.70 -14.28
C GLU A 94 4.21 10.77 -13.29
N LYS A 95 3.53 11.83 -13.74
CA LYS A 95 3.03 12.89 -12.86
C LYS A 95 1.64 12.61 -12.35
N THR A 96 1.48 12.64 -11.04
CA THR A 96 0.20 12.42 -10.37
C THR A 96 -0.84 13.45 -10.80
N THR A 97 -0.44 14.71 -11.00
CA THR A 97 -1.34 15.81 -11.39
C THR A 97 -1.86 15.73 -12.82
N GLU A 98 -1.18 15.00 -13.71
CA GLU A 98 -1.56 14.84 -15.12
C GLU A 98 -2.39 13.56 -15.37
N ALA A 99 -2.41 12.63 -14.42
CA ALA A 99 -3.12 11.36 -14.57
C ALA A 99 -4.63 11.51 -14.38
N THR A 100 -5.43 10.87 -15.23
CA THR A 100 -6.88 10.70 -15.00
C THR A 100 -7.18 9.36 -14.32
N LEU A 101 -6.31 8.37 -14.54
CA LEU A 101 -6.41 7.04 -13.98
C LEU A 101 -5.05 6.62 -13.40
N ILE A 102 -5.03 6.26 -12.12
CA ILE A 102 -3.83 5.82 -11.40
C ILE A 102 -4.02 4.37 -10.99
N GLN A 103 -3.17 3.46 -11.45
CA GLN A 103 -3.13 2.09 -10.92
C GLN A 103 -1.96 1.95 -9.95
N THR A 104 -2.26 1.58 -8.71
CA THR A 104 -1.26 1.52 -7.64
C THR A 104 -1.15 0.14 -6.99
N ARG A 105 0.06 -0.17 -6.53
CA ARG A 105 0.34 -1.21 -5.56
C ARG A 105 1.10 -0.64 -4.37
N HIS A 106 0.51 -0.78 -3.19
CA HIS A 106 1.07 -0.46 -1.86
C HIS A 106 1.26 1.02 -1.51
N ARG A 107 0.90 1.98 -2.37
CA ARG A 107 1.04 3.42 -2.02
C ARG A 107 -0.15 4.25 -2.47
N ILE A 108 -0.45 5.31 -1.73
CA ILE A 108 -1.22 6.46 -2.22
C ILE A 108 -0.23 7.59 -2.45
N PRO A 109 -0.26 8.28 -3.62
CA PRO A 109 0.62 9.41 -3.88
C PRO A 109 0.64 10.43 -2.73
N GLU A 110 1.77 11.12 -2.54
CA GLU A 110 1.85 12.23 -1.58
C GLU A 110 1.04 13.43 -2.09
N THR A 111 1.06 13.65 -3.40
CA THR A 111 0.26 14.68 -4.06
C THR A 111 -1.23 14.36 -3.93
N ALA A 112 -2.00 15.31 -3.40
CA ALA A 112 -3.44 15.17 -3.17
C ALA A 112 -4.20 14.90 -4.48
N LEU A 113 -5.11 13.92 -4.44
CA LEU A 113 -5.93 13.55 -5.59
C LEU A 113 -7.14 14.48 -5.76
N THR A 114 -7.68 14.54 -6.97
CA THR A 114 -8.82 15.42 -7.33
C THR A 114 -10.03 14.64 -7.84
N GLU A 115 -11.19 15.30 -7.94
CA GLU A 115 -12.45 14.71 -8.46
C GLU A 115 -12.34 14.17 -9.90
N ALA A 116 -11.37 14.67 -10.66
CA ALA A 116 -11.12 14.23 -12.04
C ALA A 116 -10.41 12.86 -12.12
N GLN A 117 -10.01 12.29 -10.97
CA GLN A 117 -9.13 11.13 -10.91
C GLN A 117 -9.83 9.90 -10.35
N ILE A 118 -9.39 8.74 -10.84
CA ILE A 118 -9.72 7.43 -10.29
C ILE A 118 -8.41 6.74 -9.89
N ILE A 119 -8.35 6.20 -8.68
CA ILE A 119 -7.23 5.38 -8.22
C ILE A 119 -7.66 3.92 -8.05
N VAL A 120 -6.89 3.00 -8.63
CA VAL A 120 -7.16 1.56 -8.68
C VAL A 120 -6.08 0.81 -7.89
N TYR A 121 -6.47 0.22 -6.76
CA TYR A 121 -5.59 -0.53 -5.87
C TYR A 121 -5.50 -2.00 -6.25
N GLN A 122 -4.27 -2.52 -6.28
CA GLN A 122 -4.00 -3.95 -6.38
C GLN A 122 -4.11 -4.61 -5.00
N VAL A 123 -5.01 -5.58 -4.87
CA VAL A 123 -5.32 -6.20 -3.58
C VAL A 123 -4.99 -7.70 -3.59
N PRO A 124 -4.04 -8.18 -2.77
CA PRO A 124 -3.73 -9.60 -2.68
C PRO A 124 -4.74 -10.37 -1.81
N MET A 125 -5.24 -9.74 -0.76
CA MET A 125 -6.19 -10.29 0.21
C MET A 125 -7.22 -9.21 0.57
N PRO A 126 -8.49 -9.31 0.13
CA PRO A 126 -9.51 -8.28 0.31
C PRO A 126 -10.25 -8.40 1.66
N GLU A 127 -10.07 -9.51 2.37
CA GLU A 127 -10.79 -9.85 3.58
C GLU A 127 -10.01 -9.36 4.81
N PRO A 128 -10.42 -8.27 5.49
CA PRO A 128 -9.68 -7.76 6.64
C PRO A 128 -9.62 -8.76 7.81
N LEU A 129 -10.58 -9.68 7.92
CA LEU A 129 -10.66 -10.67 8.99
C LEU A 129 -9.90 -11.97 8.70
N PHE A 130 -9.26 -12.13 7.53
CA PHE A 130 -8.79 -13.45 7.06
C PHE A 130 -7.79 -14.16 7.98
N ARG A 131 -7.00 -13.40 8.75
CA ARG A 131 -6.03 -13.96 9.73
C ARG A 131 -6.69 -14.42 11.02
N LEU A 132 -7.89 -13.90 11.30
CA LEU A 132 -8.66 -14.18 12.52
C LEU A 132 -9.70 -15.26 12.27
N GLU A 133 -10.37 -15.19 11.12
CA GLU A 133 -11.30 -16.20 10.63
C GLU A 133 -10.98 -16.54 9.15
N PRO A 134 -10.32 -17.68 8.89
CA PRO A 134 -9.94 -18.06 7.53
C PRO A 134 -11.12 -18.54 6.67
N ARG A 135 -12.26 -18.89 7.26
CA ARG A 135 -13.42 -19.40 6.52
C ARG A 135 -14.23 -18.26 5.91
N ARG A 136 -14.42 -18.34 4.60
CA ARG A 136 -15.17 -17.32 3.86
C ARG A 136 -16.66 -17.29 4.21
N SER A 137 -17.26 -18.43 4.55
CA SER A 137 -18.66 -18.49 4.98
C SER A 137 -18.89 -17.65 6.23
N GLU A 138 -18.01 -17.78 7.22
CA GLU A 138 -18.10 -17.10 8.50
C GLU A 138 -17.86 -15.59 8.34
N THR A 139 -16.79 -15.21 7.64
CA THR A 139 -16.51 -13.78 7.38
C THR A 139 -17.63 -13.08 6.60
N ILE A 140 -18.32 -13.77 5.68
CA ILE A 140 -19.52 -13.22 5.02
C ILE A 140 -20.64 -12.95 6.04
N THR A 141 -20.90 -13.87 6.96
CA THR A 141 -21.89 -13.70 8.04
C THR A 141 -21.50 -12.55 8.96
N MET A 142 -20.23 -12.47 9.38
CA MET A 142 -19.72 -11.37 10.20
C MET A 142 -19.89 -10.01 9.50
N HIS A 143 -19.59 -9.92 8.20
CA HIS A 143 -19.85 -8.71 7.43
C HIS A 143 -21.35 -8.42 7.26
N ALA A 144 -22.21 -9.44 7.17
CA ALA A 144 -23.66 -9.24 7.09
C ALA A 144 -24.22 -8.64 8.39
N LEU A 145 -23.76 -9.15 9.54
CA LEU A 145 -24.21 -8.76 10.88
C LEU A 145 -23.42 -7.60 11.50
N ALA A 146 -22.37 -7.11 10.82
CA ALA A 146 -21.44 -6.10 11.34
C ALA A 146 -20.72 -6.52 12.64
N GLU A 147 -20.39 -7.81 12.76
CA GLU A 147 -19.70 -8.39 13.92
C GLU A 147 -18.17 -8.22 13.79
N TYR A 148 -17.68 -7.01 14.06
CA TYR A 148 -16.24 -6.68 13.96
C TYR A 148 -15.47 -6.71 15.27
N GLY A 149 -16.11 -7.15 16.37
CA GLY A 149 -15.48 -7.22 17.69
C GLY A 149 -14.19 -8.02 17.71
N LEU A 150 -14.07 -9.07 16.87
CA LEU A 150 -12.87 -9.88 16.75
C LEU A 150 -11.64 -9.06 16.30
N MET A 151 -11.82 -8.06 15.43
CA MET A 151 -10.73 -7.18 15.02
C MET A 151 -10.29 -6.26 16.18
N ASN A 152 -11.24 -5.75 16.97
CA ASN A 152 -10.91 -4.93 18.14
C ASN A 152 -10.12 -5.74 19.17
N VAL A 153 -10.54 -6.97 19.47
CA VAL A 153 -9.80 -7.88 20.37
C VAL A 153 -8.37 -8.06 19.87
N ARG A 154 -8.20 -8.35 18.56
CA ARG A 154 -6.86 -8.51 17.97
C ARG A 154 -6.00 -7.27 18.14
N LEU A 155 -6.52 -6.07 17.86
CA LEU A 155 -5.73 -4.82 17.99
C LEU A 155 -5.35 -4.56 19.46
N TYR A 156 -6.24 -4.87 20.41
CA TYR A 156 -5.97 -4.71 21.83
C TYR A 156 -4.95 -5.73 22.36
N GLU A 157 -4.93 -6.95 21.82
CA GLU A 157 -3.89 -7.94 22.13
C GLU A 157 -2.48 -7.42 21.80
N ASP A 158 -2.32 -6.72 20.67
CA ASP A 158 -1.02 -6.09 20.33
C ASP A 158 -0.63 -5.04 21.37
N ILE A 159 -1.57 -4.19 21.78
CA ILE A 159 -1.34 -3.16 22.80
C ILE A 159 -0.92 -3.81 24.12
N ALA A 160 -1.63 -4.84 24.56
CA ALA A 160 -1.34 -5.52 25.81
C ALA A 160 0.02 -6.23 25.81
N GLN A 161 0.47 -6.77 24.67
CA GLN A 161 1.73 -7.51 24.56
C GLN A 161 2.94 -6.63 24.22
N LEU A 162 2.74 -5.59 23.40
CA LEU A 162 3.82 -4.82 22.78
C LEU A 162 3.78 -3.34 23.15
N GLY A 163 2.76 -2.88 23.86
CA GLY A 163 2.52 -1.47 24.18
C GLY A 163 2.07 -0.62 22.99
N ALA A 164 1.96 -1.20 21.80
CA ALA A 164 1.54 -0.53 20.58
C ALA A 164 0.95 -1.53 19.58
N ILE A 165 0.12 -1.04 18.66
CA ILE A 165 -0.42 -1.86 17.58
C ILE A 165 0.69 -2.22 16.59
N SER A 166 0.91 -3.53 16.38
CA SER A 166 2.02 -4.06 15.56
C SER A 166 1.83 -3.85 14.06
N ARG A 167 0.58 -3.66 13.62
CA ARG A 167 0.22 -3.63 12.21
C ARG A 167 0.67 -2.34 11.54
N THR A 168 1.63 -2.44 10.62
CA THR A 168 2.25 -1.29 9.95
C THR A 168 1.69 -1.00 8.54
N TYR A 169 1.04 -1.96 7.91
CA TYR A 169 0.41 -1.88 6.59
C TYR A 169 -0.89 -2.71 6.56
N ASP A 170 -1.71 -2.53 5.53
CA ASP A 170 -3.04 -3.18 5.43
C ASP A 170 -3.84 -2.99 6.74
N TYR A 171 -3.79 -1.76 7.25
CA TYR A 171 -4.37 -1.43 8.54
C TYR A 171 -5.89 -1.26 8.40
N PRO A 172 -6.72 -2.01 9.13
CA PRO A 172 -8.15 -2.06 8.91
C PRO A 172 -8.81 -0.69 9.08
N VAL A 173 -9.69 -0.35 8.13
CA VAL A 173 -10.48 0.88 8.15
C VAL A 173 -11.97 0.57 8.21
N LEU A 174 -12.73 1.41 8.89
CA LEU A 174 -14.18 1.45 8.83
C LEU A 174 -14.59 2.46 7.75
N VAL A 175 -15.25 1.97 6.71
CA VAL A 175 -15.72 2.77 5.58
C VAL A 175 -17.20 3.09 5.78
N ASN A 176 -17.53 4.38 5.65
CA ASN A 176 -18.88 4.91 5.77
C ASN A 176 -19.60 4.41 7.04
N GLU A 177 -18.86 4.37 8.16
CA GLU A 177 -19.32 3.92 9.48
C GLU A 177 -19.91 2.51 9.53
N ARG A 178 -19.70 1.71 8.48
CA ARG A 178 -20.38 0.43 8.31
C ARG A 178 -19.40 -0.69 8.02
N TYR A 179 -18.74 -0.72 6.87
CA TYR A 179 -17.96 -1.88 6.46
C TYR A 179 -16.53 -1.79 7.01
N LEU A 180 -16.10 -2.83 7.73
CA LEU A 180 -14.68 -3.07 7.94
C LEU A 180 -14.05 -3.45 6.60
N THR A 181 -12.97 -2.79 6.22
CA THR A 181 -12.37 -2.93 4.89
C THR A 181 -10.84 -3.00 4.99
N SER A 182 -10.24 -3.88 4.18
CA SER A 182 -8.80 -3.87 3.93
C SER A 182 -8.49 -2.74 2.95
N PRO A 183 -7.64 -1.76 3.29
CA PRO A 183 -7.28 -0.67 2.38
C PRO A 183 -6.23 -1.07 1.33
N SER A 184 -6.07 -2.39 1.07
CA SER A 184 -4.90 -2.97 0.40
C SER A 184 -3.61 -2.85 1.24
N PRO A 185 -2.48 -3.45 0.82
CA PRO A 185 -1.21 -3.37 1.55
C PRO A 185 -0.52 -2.01 1.46
N ILE A 186 -1.27 -0.91 1.56
CA ILE A 186 -0.72 0.42 1.78
C ILE A 186 -0.19 0.51 3.22
N PRO A 187 0.88 1.29 3.48
CA PRO A 187 1.29 1.57 4.84
C PRO A 187 0.17 2.30 5.59
N LYS A 188 0.06 2.11 6.91
CA LYS A 188 -0.91 2.86 7.72
C LYS A 188 -0.71 4.38 7.59
N PHE A 189 0.51 4.83 7.27
CA PHE A 189 0.82 6.20 6.86
C PHE A 189 -0.13 6.76 5.79
N ASP A 190 -0.55 5.94 4.82
CA ASP A 190 -1.40 6.37 3.72
C ASP A 190 -2.90 6.34 4.08
N ASN A 191 -3.32 5.64 5.15
CA ASN A 191 -4.75 5.53 5.53
C ASN A 191 -5.47 6.89 5.66
N PRO A 192 -4.89 7.94 6.29
CA PRO A 192 -5.54 9.25 6.39
C PRO A 192 -5.88 9.88 5.04
N LYS A 193 -5.10 9.57 3.98
CA LYS A 193 -5.35 10.08 2.62
C LYS A 193 -6.63 9.51 2.00
N MET A 194 -7.18 8.42 2.54
CA MET A 194 -8.43 7.82 2.06
C MET A 194 -9.67 8.56 2.58
N HIS A 195 -9.54 9.26 3.71
CA HIS A 195 -10.64 9.96 4.37
C HIS A 195 -11.09 11.18 3.55
N MET A 196 -12.37 11.23 3.18
CA MET A 196 -12.95 12.34 2.41
C MET A 196 -12.18 12.66 1.11
N ASN A 197 -11.51 11.66 0.54
CA ASN A 197 -10.73 11.84 -0.69
C ASN A 197 -11.64 12.25 -1.87
N PRO A 198 -11.29 13.26 -2.67
CA PRO A 198 -12.07 13.66 -3.85
C PRO A 198 -12.10 12.62 -4.97
N ALA A 199 -11.08 11.77 -5.08
CA ALA A 199 -10.97 10.77 -6.13
C ALA A 199 -11.78 9.50 -5.81
N LEU A 200 -12.28 8.84 -6.86
CA LEU A 200 -12.89 7.53 -6.73
C LEU A 200 -11.82 6.46 -6.48
N GLN A 201 -11.97 5.69 -5.40
CA GLN A 201 -11.04 4.64 -5.00
C GLN A 201 -11.64 3.26 -5.31
N LEU A 202 -10.97 2.48 -6.17
CA LEU A 202 -11.41 1.15 -6.62
C LEU A 202 -10.40 0.08 -6.25
N PHE A 203 -10.85 -1.05 -5.73
CA PHE A 203 -9.98 -2.10 -5.20
C PHE A 203 -10.22 -3.40 -5.93
N GLY A 204 -9.16 -3.99 -6.50
CA GLY A 204 -9.26 -5.20 -7.32
C GLY A 204 -8.44 -6.38 -6.77
N ALA A 205 -9.13 -7.41 -6.26
CA ALA A 205 -8.54 -8.68 -5.84
C ALA A 205 -8.87 -9.81 -6.83
N GLY A 206 -8.01 -10.02 -7.83
CA GLY A 206 -8.26 -10.97 -8.92
C GLY A 206 -8.28 -12.42 -8.45
N ARG A 207 -7.27 -12.83 -7.68
CA ARG A 207 -7.15 -14.21 -7.16
C ARG A 207 -8.32 -14.57 -6.23
N GLU A 208 -8.72 -13.64 -5.37
CA GLU A 208 -9.83 -13.81 -4.42
C GLU A 208 -11.20 -13.48 -5.02
N LYS A 209 -11.24 -13.05 -6.29
CA LYS A 209 -12.47 -12.74 -7.05
C LYS A 209 -13.34 -11.71 -6.33
N ARG A 210 -12.74 -10.62 -5.82
CA ARG A 210 -13.46 -9.51 -5.17
C ARG A 210 -13.09 -8.17 -5.77
N ILE A 211 -14.08 -7.29 -5.83
CA ILE A 211 -13.95 -5.87 -6.12
C ILE A 211 -14.70 -5.11 -5.04
N TYR A 212 -14.14 -4.01 -4.57
CA TYR A 212 -14.81 -3.08 -3.66
C TYR A 212 -14.39 -1.65 -4.00
N ALA A 213 -15.09 -0.67 -3.42
CA ALA A 213 -14.87 0.73 -3.72
C ALA A 213 -15.10 1.60 -2.49
N ILE A 214 -14.49 2.77 -2.53
CA ILE A 214 -14.77 3.89 -1.62
C ILE A 214 -15.08 5.08 -2.53
N PRO A 215 -16.35 5.55 -2.57
CA PRO A 215 -16.71 6.72 -3.36
C PRO A 215 -15.97 7.99 -2.91
N PRO A 216 -15.90 9.02 -3.77
CA PRO A 216 -15.46 10.34 -3.37
C PRO A 216 -16.16 10.83 -2.10
N TYR A 217 -15.44 11.59 -1.27
CA TYR A 217 -16.00 12.23 -0.07
C TYR A 217 -16.68 11.26 0.91
N THR A 218 -16.19 10.03 0.99
CA THR A 218 -16.68 9.03 1.94
C THR A 218 -15.84 9.06 3.23
N PRO A 219 -16.47 9.05 4.43
CA PRO A 219 -15.74 8.89 5.68
C PRO A 219 -15.01 7.55 5.73
N VAL A 220 -13.69 7.60 5.94
CA VAL A 220 -12.84 6.42 6.19
C VAL A 220 -12.10 6.66 7.49
N ARG A 221 -12.22 5.74 8.46
CA ARG A 221 -11.54 5.85 9.76
C ARG A 221 -10.73 4.59 10.03
N SER A 222 -9.44 4.72 10.32
CA SER A 222 -8.64 3.62 10.85
C SER A 222 -9.19 3.17 12.20
N LEU A 223 -9.27 1.86 12.45
CA LEU A 223 -9.67 1.37 13.77
C LEU A 223 -8.65 1.78 14.84
N ASP A 224 -9.12 2.32 15.94
CA ASP A 224 -8.33 2.75 17.09
C ASP A 224 -9.18 2.69 18.37
N PHE A 225 -8.56 3.05 19.49
CA PHE A 225 -9.20 3.15 20.79
C PHE A 225 -9.04 4.57 21.34
N GLU A 226 -9.94 5.00 22.23
CA GLU A 226 -9.86 6.34 22.83
C GLU A 226 -8.56 6.55 23.61
N ASP A 227 -8.06 5.49 24.27
CA ASP A 227 -6.82 5.47 25.03
C ASP A 227 -5.58 5.14 24.17
N HIS A 228 -5.78 4.65 22.94
CA HIS A 228 -4.73 4.33 21.98
C HIS A 228 -5.12 4.80 20.56
N PRO A 229 -5.00 6.12 20.29
CA PRO A 229 -5.42 6.70 19.03
C PRO A 229 -4.56 6.21 17.85
N PHE A 230 -5.10 6.30 16.64
CA PHE A 230 -4.37 5.94 15.44
C PHE A 230 -3.15 6.84 15.21
N GLU A 231 -1.97 6.24 15.04
CA GLU A 231 -0.73 6.94 14.72
C GLU A 231 -0.10 6.43 13.43
N VAL A 232 0.35 7.35 12.58
CA VAL A 232 1.12 7.06 11.36
C VAL A 232 2.61 6.84 11.68
N GLN A 233 3.33 6.17 10.78
CA GLN A 233 4.79 6.08 10.87
C GLN A 233 5.43 7.48 10.85
N ARG A 234 6.52 7.62 11.61
CA ARG A 234 7.39 8.80 11.61
C ARG A 234 8.84 8.32 11.54
N TRP A 235 9.66 9.06 10.82
CA TRP A 235 11.10 8.85 10.77
C TRP A 235 11.80 10.07 11.38
N PRO A 236 12.94 9.90 12.06
CA PRO A 236 13.78 11.02 12.47
C PRO A 236 14.52 11.66 11.29
N HIS A 237 14.47 11.02 10.12
CA HIS A 237 15.16 11.42 8.90
C HIS A 237 14.19 12.11 7.93
N ALA A 238 14.72 13.07 7.18
CA ALA A 238 14.09 13.57 5.96
C ALA A 238 14.64 12.82 4.74
N CYS A 239 13.94 12.88 3.62
CA CYS A 239 14.43 12.35 2.35
C CYS A 239 15.80 12.95 2.01
N ALA A 240 16.79 12.10 1.80
CA ALA A 240 18.15 12.50 1.50
C ALA A 240 18.27 13.22 0.15
N LEU A 241 17.34 13.02 -0.78
CA LEU A 241 17.35 13.65 -2.10
C LEU A 241 16.72 15.04 -2.09
N CYS A 242 15.45 15.14 -1.66
CA CYS A 242 14.64 16.36 -1.77
C CYS A 242 14.32 17.04 -0.43
N GLY A 243 14.81 16.50 0.69
CA GLY A 243 14.62 17.07 2.03
C GLY A 243 13.20 16.97 2.60
N ALA A 244 12.29 16.20 1.99
CA ALA A 244 10.93 16.01 2.51
C ALA A 244 10.93 15.27 3.85
N ALA A 245 10.26 15.83 4.85
CA ALA A 245 10.06 15.22 6.18
C ALA A 245 8.61 14.70 6.38
N ASP A 246 7.76 14.89 5.38
CA ASP A 246 6.33 14.63 5.39
C ASP A 246 5.90 13.53 4.40
N SER A 247 6.85 12.82 3.80
CA SER A 247 6.62 11.71 2.88
C SER A 247 6.90 10.35 3.52
N PHE A 248 6.31 9.29 2.99
CA PHE A 248 6.74 7.93 3.31
C PHE A 248 8.15 7.67 2.75
N LEU A 249 9.05 7.14 3.59
CA LEU A 249 10.45 6.92 3.23
C LEU A 249 10.77 5.44 3.03
N ASP A 250 11.47 5.14 1.93
CA ASP A 250 12.14 3.88 1.70
C ASP A 250 13.53 3.91 2.35
N GLU A 251 13.90 2.80 2.98
CA GLU A 251 15.23 2.58 3.55
C GLU A 251 16.10 1.83 2.52
N MET A 252 17.17 2.48 2.06
CA MET A 252 18.14 1.90 1.15
C MET A 252 19.44 1.56 1.89
N ILE A 253 19.89 0.32 1.75
CA ILE A 253 21.21 -0.12 2.22
C ILE A 253 22.25 0.32 1.19
N VAL A 254 23.22 1.14 1.59
CA VAL A 254 24.21 1.72 0.65
C VAL A 254 25.59 1.07 0.72
N ASP A 255 25.90 0.36 1.80
CA ASP A 255 27.14 -0.37 2.00
C ASP A 255 26.94 -1.61 2.86
N ASP A 256 27.99 -2.43 2.94
CA ASP A 256 28.04 -3.64 3.78
C ASP A 256 28.32 -3.31 5.27
N GLU A 257 28.69 -2.06 5.57
CA GLU A 257 29.03 -1.59 6.93
C GLU A 257 27.79 -1.18 7.73
N GLY A 258 26.64 -1.04 7.08
CA GLY A 258 25.36 -0.79 7.74
C GLY A 258 24.79 0.61 7.53
N SER A 259 25.41 1.45 6.70
CA SER A 259 24.87 2.76 6.38
C SER A 259 23.55 2.66 5.63
N ARG A 260 22.67 3.61 5.90
CA ARG A 260 21.32 3.68 5.32
C ARG A 260 21.07 5.04 4.70
N LEU A 261 20.35 5.04 3.59
CA LEU A 261 19.83 6.24 2.95
C LEU A 261 18.30 6.18 2.97
N PHE A 262 17.67 7.23 3.48
CA PHE A 262 16.20 7.33 3.50
C PHE A 262 15.75 8.24 2.37
N VAL A 263 14.90 7.75 1.48
CA VAL A 263 14.43 8.48 0.30
C VAL A 263 12.92 8.40 0.16
N CYS A 264 12.28 9.39 -0.45
CA CYS A 264 10.85 9.32 -0.73
C CYS A 264 10.52 8.07 -1.53
N SER A 265 9.53 7.32 -1.06
CA SER A 265 8.96 6.19 -1.80
C SER A 265 8.13 6.65 -3.01
N ASP A 266 7.50 7.83 -2.93
CA ASP A 266 6.86 8.46 -4.07
C ASP A 266 7.92 9.20 -4.91
N SER A 267 8.30 8.60 -6.04
CA SER A 267 9.35 9.13 -6.91
C SER A 267 8.94 10.40 -7.66
N ASP A 268 7.65 10.52 -7.99
CA ASP A 268 7.10 11.69 -8.67
C ASP A 268 7.14 12.91 -7.74
N TYR A 269 6.61 12.78 -6.53
CA TYR A 269 6.68 13.81 -5.49
C TYR A 269 8.14 14.23 -5.21
N CYS A 270 9.05 13.27 -5.13
CA CYS A 270 10.47 13.55 -4.93
C CYS A 270 11.05 14.38 -6.09
N GLY A 271 10.75 13.98 -7.33
CA GLY A 271 11.19 14.66 -8.55
C GLY A 271 10.65 16.08 -8.67
N GLU A 272 9.37 16.30 -8.39
CA GLU A 272 8.75 17.64 -8.39
C GLU A 272 9.43 18.57 -7.38
N ARG A 273 9.73 18.07 -6.18
CA ARG A 273 10.45 18.85 -5.16
C ARG A 273 11.88 19.21 -5.57
N LEU A 274 12.61 18.25 -6.16
CA LEU A 274 13.95 18.51 -6.71
C LEU A 274 13.90 19.58 -7.81
N ALA A 275 12.92 19.50 -8.72
CA ALA A 275 12.72 20.48 -9.78
C ALA A 275 12.33 21.86 -9.24
N ALA A 276 11.65 21.93 -8.10
CA ALA A 276 11.37 23.17 -7.37
C ALA A 276 12.57 23.72 -6.57
N GLY A 277 13.73 23.07 -6.63
CA GLY A 277 14.97 23.53 -5.99
C GLY A 277 15.16 23.05 -4.56
N HIS A 278 14.32 22.14 -4.05
CA HIS A 278 14.57 21.51 -2.76
C HIS A 278 15.72 20.51 -2.86
N SER A 279 16.57 20.49 -1.83
CA SER A 279 17.66 19.52 -1.71
C SER A 279 17.69 18.92 -0.30
N GLY A 280 17.96 17.63 -0.23
CA GLY A 280 18.26 16.92 1.01
C GLY A 280 19.77 16.87 1.27
N THR A 281 20.15 16.24 2.38
CA THR A 281 21.56 16.15 2.79
C THR A 281 22.41 15.28 1.88
N GLN A 282 21.80 14.41 1.06
CA GLN A 282 22.44 13.37 0.25
C GLN A 282 23.40 12.47 1.04
N GLN A 283 23.23 12.41 2.37
CA GLN A 283 24.12 11.68 3.27
C GLN A 283 23.45 10.41 3.77
N ALA A 284 24.19 9.32 3.71
CA ALA A 284 23.83 8.10 4.41
C ALA A 284 24.06 8.28 5.92
N VAL A 285 23.24 7.61 6.73
CA VAL A 285 23.28 7.65 8.19
C VAL A 285 23.54 6.25 8.70
N GLU A 286 24.43 6.11 9.68
CA GLU A 286 24.57 4.88 10.46
C GLU A 286 23.36 4.73 11.38
N VAL A 287 22.54 3.70 11.13
CA VAL A 287 21.45 3.35 12.05
C VAL A 287 22.04 2.46 13.14
N ARG A 288 22.15 3.00 14.37
CA ARG A 288 22.58 2.19 15.52
C ARG A 288 21.54 1.10 15.78
N ASN A 289 21.88 -0.14 15.42
CA ASN A 289 21.09 -1.31 15.77
C ASN A 289 21.03 -1.46 17.29
N ALA A 290 19.83 -1.33 17.88
CA ALA A 290 19.63 -1.58 19.32
C ALA A 290 20.04 -3.00 19.75
N LEU A 291 20.08 -3.95 18.80
CA LEU A 291 20.51 -5.34 19.02
C LEU A 291 22.02 -5.57 18.94
N SER A 292 22.82 -4.64 18.37
CA SER A 292 24.29 -4.81 18.30
C SER A 292 25.02 -4.21 19.50
N ALA A 293 24.35 -3.40 20.33
CA ALA A 293 24.95 -2.74 21.49
C ALA A 293 25.29 -3.70 22.65
N SER A 294 24.77 -4.94 22.66
CA SER A 294 25.04 -5.90 23.74
C SER A 294 26.25 -6.80 23.50
N ALA A 295 26.93 -6.71 22.34
CA ALA A 295 28.00 -7.64 21.98
C ALA A 295 29.42 -7.16 22.35
N THR A 296 29.60 -5.92 22.81
CA THR A 296 30.93 -5.29 22.97
C THR A 296 31.36 -4.99 24.42
N SER A 297 30.64 -5.43 25.45
CA SER A 297 31.00 -5.13 26.85
C SER A 297 31.64 -6.26 27.68
N THR A 298 32.08 -7.38 27.08
CA THR A 298 32.67 -8.50 27.84
C THR A 298 34.05 -8.96 27.34
N ALA A 299 34.97 -8.03 27.09
CA ALA A 299 36.36 -8.40 26.82
C ALA A 299 37.36 -7.31 27.25
N SER A 300 37.57 -7.14 28.56
CA SER A 300 38.83 -6.61 29.12
C SER A 300 38.85 -6.65 30.66
N ALA A 301 39.12 -7.82 31.23
CA ALA A 301 39.68 -7.92 32.58
C ALA A 301 40.39 -9.27 32.73
N THR A 302 41.64 -9.35 32.28
CA THR A 302 42.59 -10.37 32.73
C THR A 302 43.33 -9.80 33.95
N PRO A 303 43.18 -10.37 35.16
CA PRO A 303 44.15 -10.17 36.21
C PRO A 303 45.26 -11.21 36.07
N SER A 304 46.49 -10.72 36.02
CA SER A 304 47.71 -11.49 36.22
C SER A 304 47.78 -12.02 37.65
N GLU A 305 47.87 -13.33 37.84
CA GLU A 305 48.29 -13.92 39.10
C GLU A 305 49.47 -14.87 38.88
N THR A 306 50.66 -14.34 39.15
CA THR A 306 51.82 -15.09 39.62
C THR A 306 51.65 -15.35 41.12
N HIS A 307 51.69 -16.61 41.56
CA HIS A 307 52.45 -17.01 42.75
C HIS A 307 52.51 -18.53 42.93
N ASP A 308 53.75 -19.02 43.04
CA ASP A 308 54.13 -20.36 43.47
C ASP A 308 53.84 -20.64 44.96
N LYS A 309 53.79 -21.95 45.27
CA LYS A 309 54.11 -22.68 46.54
C LYS A 309 52.97 -23.18 47.47
N VAL A 310 52.76 -24.50 47.40
CA VAL A 310 53.09 -25.56 48.41
C VAL A 310 52.33 -25.61 49.78
N CYS A 311 51.96 -26.86 50.14
CA CYS A 311 51.43 -27.43 51.41
C CYS A 311 49.93 -27.17 51.70
N ALA A 312 49.12 -28.14 52.12
CA ALA A 312 49.29 -29.53 52.56
C ALA A 312 48.11 -30.36 52.03
#